data_AF-A0A3D5WCS9-F1
#
_entry.id   AF-A0A3D5WCS9-F1
#
_cell.length_a   1.000
_cell.length_b   1.000
_cell.length_c   1.000
_cell.angle_alpha   90.00
_cell.angle_beta   90.00
_cell.angle_gamma   90.00
#
_symmetry.space_group_name_H-M   'P 1'
#
loop_
_entity.id
_entity.type
_entity.pdbx_description
1 polymer ?
#
loop_
_entity_poly.entity_id
_entity_poly.type
_entity_poly.pdbx_seq_one_letter_code
_entity_poly.pdbx_strand_id
1 'polypeptide(L)'
;MVKLSDEEIRKRLIELRNLKYLYGKAKKRIASQDKTIKFLKLRVKELEEKDKQKDKIIESLMLQLEDIKIKVFGKKNNKDDKNDDATPKTPKPRDNSSYQRRIPNDSEVT
;
A
#
# COMPACT_ATOMS: atom_id res chain seq x y z
N MET A 1 66.33 26.91 -5.43
CA MET A 1 65.31 25.97 -5.96
C MET A 1 66.00 24.63 -6.22
N VAL A 2 65.55 23.55 -5.58
CA VAL A 2 66.09 22.21 -5.84
C VAL A 2 65.64 21.78 -7.23
N LYS A 3 66.60 21.51 -8.13
CA LYS A 3 66.31 20.96 -9.46
C LYS A 3 65.95 19.49 -9.30
N LEU A 4 64.79 19.10 -9.81
CA LEU A 4 64.35 17.71 -9.87
C LEU A 4 65.26 16.92 -10.80
N SER A 5 65.47 15.63 -10.50
CA SER A 5 66.16 14.73 -11.42
C SER A 5 65.31 14.49 -12.67
N ASP A 6 65.95 14.32 -13.82
CA ASP A 6 65.28 14.03 -15.09
C ASP A 6 64.41 12.75 -15.02
N GLU A 7 64.79 11.80 -14.19
CA GLU A 7 64.00 10.58 -13.94
C GLU A 7 62.70 10.88 -13.21
N GLU A 8 62.73 11.77 -12.24
CA GLU A 8 61.55 12.20 -11.48
C GLU A 8 60.61 13.01 -12.36
N ILE A 9 61.16 13.87 -13.23
CA ILE A 9 60.38 14.64 -14.21
C ILE A 9 59.65 13.68 -15.16
N ARG A 10 60.34 12.67 -15.69
CA ARG A 10 59.73 11.66 -16.57
C ARG A 10 58.61 10.89 -15.87
N LYS A 11 58.84 10.43 -14.64
CA LYS A 11 57.81 9.73 -13.83
C LYS A 11 56.56 10.60 -13.65
N ARG A 12 56.73 11.86 -13.23
CA ARG A 12 55.63 12.81 -13.02
C ARG A 12 54.85 13.10 -14.31
N LEU A 13 55.53 13.19 -15.46
CA LEU A 13 54.87 13.40 -16.75
C LEU A 13 53.99 12.20 -17.14
N ILE A 14 54.45 10.98 -16.90
CA ILE A 14 53.67 9.76 -17.14
C ILE A 14 52.45 9.72 -16.22
N GLU A 15 52.64 9.97 -14.93
CA GLU A 15 51.56 10.03 -13.95
C GLU A 15 50.49 11.06 -14.33
N LEU A 16 50.92 12.26 -14.73
CA LEU A 16 50.01 13.33 -15.15
C LEU A 16 49.22 12.96 -16.40
N ARG A 17 49.86 12.31 -17.38
CA ARG A 17 49.17 11.81 -18.59
C ARG A 17 48.14 10.75 -18.23
N ASN A 18 48.50 9.80 -17.37
CA ASN A 18 47.62 8.74 -16.89
C ASN A 18 46.43 9.32 -16.13
N LEU A 19 46.67 10.27 -15.23
CA LEU A 19 45.64 10.92 -14.44
C LEU A 19 44.65 11.68 -15.33
N LYS A 20 45.14 12.44 -16.31
CA LYS A 20 44.28 13.13 -17.29
C LYS A 20 43.39 12.15 -18.05
N TYR A 21 43.94 11.03 -18.50
CA TYR A 21 43.19 10.00 -19.21
C TYR A 21 42.12 9.34 -18.31
N LEU A 22 42.52 8.90 -17.11
CA LEU A 22 41.63 8.26 -16.14
C LEU A 22 40.50 9.20 -15.70
N TYR A 23 40.82 10.46 -15.43
CA TYR A 23 39.83 11.47 -15.08
C TYR A 23 38.82 11.68 -16.21
N GLY A 24 39.26 11.79 -17.47
CA GLY A 24 38.37 11.88 -18.62
C GLY A 24 37.43 10.68 -18.74
N LYS A 25 37.94 9.46 -18.52
CA LYS A 25 37.14 8.23 -18.52
C LYS A 25 36.14 8.19 -17.36
N ALA A 26 36.57 8.57 -16.15
CA ALA A 26 35.73 8.63 -14.97
C ALA A 26 34.59 9.63 -15.15
N LYS A 27 34.87 10.84 -15.66
CA LYS A 27 33.86 11.86 -15.93
C LYS A 27 32.79 11.38 -16.91
N LYS A 28 33.19 10.70 -17.99
CA LYS A 28 32.24 10.09 -18.94
C LYS A 28 31.38 9.02 -18.27
N ARG A 29 31.98 8.15 -17.46
CA ARG A 29 31.25 7.11 -16.70
C ARG A 29 30.24 7.72 -15.75
N ILE A 30 30.65 8.68 -14.92
CA ILE A 30 29.77 9.38 -13.97
C ILE A 30 28.60 10.02 -14.72
N ALA A 31 28.86 10.76 -15.80
CA ALA A 31 27.79 11.36 -16.59
C ALA A 31 26.81 10.33 -17.17
N SER A 32 27.29 9.16 -17.60
CA SER A 32 26.40 8.08 -18.06
C SER A 32 25.58 7.48 -16.91
N GLN A 33 26.20 7.26 -15.74
CA GLN A 33 25.54 6.75 -14.54
C GLN A 33 24.50 7.72 -14.00
N ASP A 34 24.77 9.03 -13.98
CA ASP A 34 23.80 10.03 -13.55
C ASP A 34 22.55 10.03 -14.44
N LYS A 35 22.73 9.85 -15.76
CA LYS A 35 21.60 9.71 -16.70
C LYS A 35 20.79 8.46 -16.41
N THR A 36 21.43 7.31 -16.21
CA THR A 36 20.71 6.06 -15.91
C THR A 36 20.00 6.13 -14.56
N ILE A 37 20.63 6.68 -13.53
CA ILE A 37 20.02 6.85 -12.20
C ILE A 37 18.78 7.76 -12.31
N LYS A 38 18.86 8.89 -13.02
CA LYS A 38 17.71 9.77 -13.22
C LYS A 38 16.56 9.05 -13.93
N PHE A 39 16.87 8.32 -15.00
CA PHE A 39 15.88 7.55 -15.74
C PHE A 39 15.23 6.46 -14.86
N LEU A 40 16.03 5.70 -14.11
CA LEU A 40 15.53 4.65 -13.23
C LEU A 40 14.65 5.22 -12.11
N LYS A 41 15.01 6.36 -11.52
CA LYS A 41 14.18 7.03 -10.50
C LYS A 41 12.81 7.43 -11.06
N LEU A 42 12.77 7.99 -12.27
CA LEU A 42 11.51 8.32 -12.94
C LEU A 42 10.69 7.05 -13.19
N ARG A 43 11.33 5.99 -13.68
CA ARG A 43 10.66 4.72 -13.96
C ARG A 43 10.07 4.07 -12.71
N VAL A 44 10.80 4.08 -11.60
CA VAL A 44 10.32 3.56 -10.31
C VAL A 44 9.10 4.35 -9.86
N LYS A 45 9.14 5.69 -9.93
CA LYS A 45 8.01 6.53 -9.57
C LYS A 45 6.76 6.22 -10.41
N GLU A 46 6.91 6.07 -11.73
CA GLU A 46 5.80 5.68 -12.62
C GLU A 46 5.20 4.32 -12.26
N LEU A 47 6.05 3.35 -11.90
CA LEU A 47 5.60 2.01 -11.53
C LEU A 47 4.86 2.03 -10.19
N GLU A 48 5.38 2.74 -9.19
CA GLU A 48 4.72 2.92 -7.90
C GLU A 48 3.35 3.60 -8.03
N GLU A 49 3.24 4.62 -8.90
CA GLU A 49 1.96 5.28 -9.19
C GLU A 49 0.96 4.31 -9.84
N LYS A 50 1.42 3.49 -10.79
CA LYS A 50 0.58 2.47 -11.43
C LYS A 50 0.13 1.38 -10.46
N ASP A 51 1.02 0.93 -9.59
CA ASP A 51 0.66 -0.11 -8.62
C ASP A 51 -0.32 0.41 -7.58
N LYS A 52 -0.14 1.65 -7.09
CA LYS A 52 -1.15 2.33 -6.25
C LYS A 52 -2.51 2.44 -6.93
N GLN A 53 -2.55 2.68 -8.24
CA GLN A 53 -3.82 2.71 -9.00
C GLN A 53 -4.45 1.32 -9.09
N LYS A 54 -3.65 0.28 -9.37
CA LYS A 54 -4.14 -1.10 -9.40
C LYS A 54 -4.67 -1.54 -8.05
N ASP A 55 -3.97 -1.23 -6.96
CA ASP A 55 -4.39 -1.61 -5.60
C ASP A 55 -5.75 -1.03 -5.27
N LYS A 56 -5.98 0.26 -5.58
CA LYS A 56 -7.30 0.89 -5.42
C LYS A 56 -8.39 0.21 -6.25
N ILE A 57 -8.07 -0.18 -7.49
CA ILE A 57 -9.02 -0.91 -8.35
C ILE A 57 -9.34 -2.27 -7.73
N ILE A 58 -8.31 -3.00 -7.28
CA ILE A 58 -8.48 -4.31 -6.64
C ILE A 58 -9.34 -4.19 -5.39
N GLU A 59 -9.06 -3.23 -4.50
CA GLU A 59 -9.87 -2.98 -3.30
C GLU A 59 -11.34 -2.70 -3.66
N SER A 60 -11.58 -1.87 -4.67
CA SER A 60 -12.95 -1.56 -5.14
C SER A 60 -13.66 -2.80 -5.69
N LEU A 61 -12.95 -3.64 -6.45
CA LEU A 61 -13.50 -4.88 -7.01
C LEU A 61 -13.75 -5.92 -5.92
N MET A 62 -12.88 -6.01 -4.91
CA MET A 62 -13.06 -6.89 -3.77
C MET A 62 -14.33 -6.54 -2.99
N LEU A 63 -14.57 -5.25 -2.75
CA LEU A 63 -15.80 -4.79 -2.10
C LEU A 63 -17.04 -5.13 -2.93
N GLN A 64 -16.99 -4.87 -4.25
CA GLN A 64 -18.10 -5.21 -5.15
C GLN A 64 -18.38 -6.72 -5.18
N LEU A 65 -17.33 -7.55 -5.17
CA LEU A 65 -17.47 -9.01 -5.11
C LEU A 65 -18.09 -9.47 -3.79
N GLU A 66 -17.71 -8.84 -2.67
CA GLU A 66 -18.31 -9.14 -1.37
C GLU A 66 -19.80 -8.77 -1.33
N ASP A 67 -20.16 -7.59 -1.85
CA ASP A 67 -21.56 -7.16 -1.97
C ASP A 67 -22.37 -8.12 -2.86
N ILE A 68 -21.83 -8.53 -4.00
CA ILE A 68 -22.47 -9.50 -4.90
C ILE A 68 -22.62 -10.83 -4.18
N LYS A 69 -21.60 -11.31 -3.48
CA LYS A 69 -21.65 -12.56 -2.72
C LYS A 69 -22.74 -12.52 -1.66
N ILE A 70 -22.88 -11.41 -0.92
CA ILE A 70 -23.94 -11.23 0.08
C ILE A 70 -25.32 -11.19 -0.59
N LYS A 71 -25.47 -10.51 -1.73
CA LYS A 71 -26.76 -10.42 -2.44
C LYS A 71 -27.20 -11.77 -3.04
N VAL A 72 -26.27 -12.53 -3.61
CA VAL A 72 -26.57 -13.80 -4.30
C VAL A 72 -26.70 -14.96 -3.33
N PHE A 73 -25.80 -15.06 -2.34
CA PHE A 73 -25.75 -16.21 -1.43
C PHE A 73 -26.31 -15.90 -0.03
N GLY A 74 -26.69 -14.65 0.24
CA GLY A 74 -27.08 -14.21 1.58
C GLY A 74 -25.87 -14.06 2.52
N LYS A 75 -26.11 -13.45 3.69
CA LYS A 75 -25.10 -13.36 4.75
C LYS A 75 -24.99 -14.73 5.43
N LYS A 76 -23.88 -15.44 5.23
CA LYS A 76 -23.57 -16.60 6.08
C LYS A 76 -23.36 -16.10 7.50
N ASN A 77 -24.34 -16.34 8.37
CA ASN A 77 -24.14 -16.21 9.81
C ASN A 77 -23.18 -17.34 10.20
N ASN A 78 -21.92 -17.02 10.50
CA ASN A 78 -21.00 -17.97 11.11
C ASN A 78 -21.57 -18.30 12.50
N LYS A 79 -22.26 -19.43 12.61
CA LYS A 79 -22.71 -20.04 13.86
C LYS A 79 -21.58 -20.86 14.49
N ASP A 80 -20.37 -20.32 14.52
CA ASP A 80 -19.21 -21.02 15.10
C ASP A 80 -18.80 -20.46 16.46
N ASP A 81 -19.51 -19.45 16.99
CA ASP A 81 -19.36 -19.01 18.37
C ASP A 81 -20.67 -19.22 19.13
N LYS A 82 -20.75 -20.40 19.75
CA LYS A 82 -21.56 -20.85 20.89
C LYS A 82 -22.21 -22.19 20.60
N ASN A 83 -21.68 -23.22 21.27
CA ASN A 83 -22.44 -24.37 21.71
C ASN A 83 -23.75 -23.88 22.33
N ASP A 84 -24.83 -23.88 21.56
CA ASP A 84 -26.17 -23.82 22.11
C ASP A 84 -27.02 -24.78 21.30
N ASP A 85 -27.22 -25.92 21.93
CA ASP A 85 -28.25 -26.91 21.69
C ASP A 85 -29.42 -26.34 20.89
N ALA A 86 -29.69 -26.95 19.74
CA ALA A 86 -30.84 -26.63 18.89
C ALA A 86 -32.15 -27.06 19.57
N THR A 87 -32.46 -26.47 20.72
CA THR A 87 -33.77 -26.59 21.34
C THR A 87 -34.72 -25.61 20.64
N PRO A 88 -35.85 -26.08 20.09
CA PRO A 88 -36.83 -25.19 19.50
C PRO A 88 -37.35 -24.24 20.58
N LYS A 89 -37.21 -22.93 20.34
CA LYS A 89 -37.75 -21.90 21.24
C LYS A 89 -39.25 -22.10 21.35
N THR A 90 -39.71 -22.54 22.52
CA THR A 90 -41.13 -22.63 22.82
C THR A 90 -41.75 -21.22 22.75
N PRO A 91 -42.87 -21.04 22.02
CA PRO A 91 -43.53 -19.75 21.97
C PRO A 91 -44.02 -19.40 23.38
N LYS A 92 -43.54 -18.28 23.92
CA LYS A 92 -44.01 -17.78 25.22
C LYS A 92 -45.48 -17.38 25.08
N PRO A 93 -46.36 -17.78 26.02
CA PRO A 93 -47.74 -17.31 26.02
C PRO A 93 -47.75 -15.78 26.13
N ARG A 94 -48.56 -15.12 25.29
CA ARG A 94 -48.75 -13.67 25.38
C ARG A 94 -49.45 -13.34 26.69
N ASP A 95 -48.94 -12.33 27.39
CA ASP A 95 -49.60 -11.78 28.57
C ASP A 95 -50.91 -11.07 28.16
N ASN A 96 -51.94 -11.14 29.01
CA ASN A 96 -53.26 -10.58 28.74
C ASN A 96 -53.23 -9.06 28.56
N SER A 97 -52.22 -8.39 29.13
CA SER A 97 -51.92 -6.97 28.93
C SER A 97 -51.58 -6.60 27.48
N SER A 98 -51.18 -7.58 26.65
CA SER A 98 -50.85 -7.36 25.23
C SER A 98 -52.05 -6.96 24.37
N TYR A 99 -53.28 -7.26 24.79
CA TYR A 99 -54.50 -6.88 24.06
C TYR A 99 -55.06 -5.52 24.48
N GLN A 100 -54.50 -4.91 25.54
CA GLN A 100 -54.97 -3.64 26.05
C GLN A 100 -54.25 -2.49 25.34
N ARG A 101 -55.02 -1.47 24.94
CA ARG A 101 -54.46 -0.21 24.45
C ARG A 101 -53.68 0.44 25.59
N ARG A 102 -52.48 0.94 25.31
CA ARG A 102 -51.71 1.72 26.30
C ARG A 102 -52.55 2.93 26.70
N ILE A 103 -52.71 3.12 28.00
CA ILE A 103 -53.30 4.33 28.55
C ILE A 103 -52.25 5.44 28.34
N PRO A 104 -52.59 6.55 27.65
CA PRO A 104 -51.67 7.67 27.49
C PRO A 104 -51.24 8.22 28.85
N ASN A 105 -49.99 8.65 28.96
CA ASN A 105 -49.51 9.31 30.16
C ASN A 105 -50.06 10.75 30.22
N ASP A 106 -50.20 11.32 31.42
CA ASP A 106 -50.74 12.68 31.62
C ASP A 106 -49.96 13.78 30.86
N SER A 107 -48.71 13.51 30.45
CA SER A 107 -47.90 14.39 29.59
C SER A 107 -48.32 14.41 28.10
N GLU A 108 -49.10 13.43 27.66
CA GLU A 108 -49.56 13.25 26.27
C GLU A 108 -51.01 13.72 26.07
N VAL A 109 -51.74 13.99 27.17
CA VAL A 109 -53.09 14.55 27.14
C VAL A 109 -52.97 16.07 27.20
N THR A 110 -53.34 16.74 26.11
CA THR A 110 -53.33 18.20 25.95
C THR A 110 -54.62 18.83 26.43
#